data_AF-A0A8B9DM78-F1
#
_entry.id   AF-A0A8B9DM78-F1
#
_cell.length_a   1.000
_cell.length_b   1.000
_cell.length_c   1.000
_cell.angle_alpha   90.00
_cell.angle_beta   90.00
_cell.angle_gamma   90.00
#
_symmetry.space_group_name_H-M   'P 1'
#
loop_
_entity.id
_entity.type
_entity.pdbx_description
1 polymer ?
#
loop_
_entity_poly.entity_id
_entity_poly.type
_entity_poly.pdbx_seq_one_letter_code
_entity_poly.pdbx_strand_id
1 'polypeptide(L)'
;MYCLIVLNPNDNLVDMKMEREKLSLSAREESLTSMQPCQWIPKRCSSSPEEHTMYNVAFIAHGYGGLVFTDLLVQRKWEVMNKVYSVAFIDSMHNIQHQTGSDPQIQEWILKHCHEWVSNSKPLDKAVGSLMKVNCPTVSAGTEKYGLAPSYCMHAVFKYLKSTLKAKTTTAFTRSPIATRSSTSKKRDNK
;
A
#
# COMPACT_ATOMS: atom_id res chain seq x y z
N MET A 1 -0.97 17.51 -3.45
CA MET A 1 -0.52 16.83 -4.68
C MET A 1 -0.13 15.40 -4.27
N TYR A 2 -0.63 14.37 -4.95
CA TYR A 2 -0.29 12.97 -4.68
C TYR A 2 0.52 12.41 -5.86
N CYS A 3 1.49 11.55 -5.60
CA CYS A 3 2.12 10.72 -6.62
C CYS A 3 1.34 9.40 -6.73
N LEU A 4 1.02 8.98 -7.94
CA LEU A 4 0.31 7.72 -8.22
C LEU A 4 1.25 6.76 -8.95
N ILE A 5 1.40 5.56 -8.40
CA ILE A 5 2.14 4.46 -9.02
C ILE A 5 1.13 3.34 -9.23
N VAL A 6 0.99 2.89 -10.48
CA VAL A 6 0.14 1.76 -10.85
C VAL A 6 1.04 0.57 -11.15
N LEU A 7 0.84 -0.53 -10.43
CA LEU A 7 1.57 -1.77 -10.61
C LEU A 7 0.58 -2.85 -11.04
N ASN A 8 0.84 -3.53 -12.16
CA ASN A 8 0.08 -4.71 -12.56
C ASN A 8 0.91 -5.96 -12.24
N PRO A 9 0.66 -6.64 -11.11
CA PRO A 9 1.42 -7.85 -10.76
C PRO A 9 1.20 -9.00 -11.74
N ASN A 10 0.15 -8.98 -12.56
CA ASN A 10 -0.15 -10.04 -13.53
C ASN A 10 0.61 -9.90 -14.86
N ASP A 11 1.13 -8.72 -15.17
CA ASP A 11 1.93 -8.47 -16.39
C ASP A 11 3.43 -8.67 -16.16
N ASN A 12 3.82 -9.18 -14.98
CA ASN A 12 5.20 -9.53 -14.66
C ASN A 12 5.59 -10.87 -15.32
N LEU A 13 5.47 -10.96 -16.64
CA LEU A 13 6.09 -12.05 -17.40
C LEU A 13 7.60 -11.84 -17.36
N VAL A 14 8.29 -12.61 -16.53
CA VAL A 14 9.72 -12.84 -16.74
C VAL A 14 9.82 -13.65 -18.02
N ASP A 15 10.43 -13.08 -19.06
CA ASP A 15 10.79 -13.83 -20.26
C ASP A 15 11.91 -14.83 -19.88
N MET A 16 11.52 -15.93 -19.23
CA MET A 16 12.37 -17.08 -18.91
C MET A 16 12.60 -17.91 -20.19
N LYS A 17 13.04 -17.25 -21.26
CA LYS A 17 13.45 -17.90 -22.51
C LYS A 17 14.76 -17.38 -23.09
N MET A 18 15.58 -16.67 -22.32
CA MET A 18 16.88 -16.19 -22.79
C MET A 18 18.11 -16.84 -22.14
N GLU A 19 17.99 -18.07 -21.61
CA GLU A 19 19.16 -18.82 -21.08
C GLU A 19 19.28 -20.25 -21.62
N ARG A 20 18.34 -20.76 -22.42
CA ARG A 20 18.44 -22.12 -23.00
C ARG A 20 18.68 -22.17 -24.51
N GLU A 21 18.43 -21.09 -25.25
CA GLU A 21 18.60 -21.08 -26.72
C GLU A 21 19.86 -20.32 -27.20
N LYS A 22 20.68 -19.77 -26.29
CA LYS A 22 21.90 -19.02 -26.67
C LYS A 22 23.15 -19.88 -26.95
N LEU A 23 23.03 -21.22 -26.89
CA LEU A 23 24.11 -22.17 -27.19
C LEU A 23 23.87 -22.99 -28.47
N SER A 24 22.83 -22.66 -29.23
CA SER A 24 22.59 -23.25 -30.56
C SER A 24 22.10 -22.14 -31.46
N LEU A 25 22.63 -22.07 -32.69
CA LEU A 25 22.29 -21.09 -33.75
C LEU A 25 23.19 -19.83 -33.79
N SER A 26 24.50 -20.07 -33.75
CA SER A 26 25.43 -19.36 -34.61
C SER A 26 25.14 -19.76 -36.06
N ALA A 27 24.26 -19.01 -36.74
CA ALA A 27 24.29 -18.70 -38.18
C ALA A 27 22.91 -18.22 -38.62
N ARG A 28 22.91 -17.04 -39.26
CA ARG A 28 21.99 -16.56 -40.32
C ARG A 28 21.15 -15.32 -39.97
N GLU A 29 21.61 -14.23 -40.57
CA GLU A 29 20.94 -13.06 -41.16
C GLU A 29 19.52 -12.65 -40.73
N GLU A 30 19.46 -11.39 -40.32
CA GLU A 30 18.48 -10.35 -40.66
C GLU A 30 16.99 -10.73 -40.68
N SER A 31 16.27 -10.31 -39.63
CA SER A 31 14.95 -9.73 -39.81
C SER A 31 14.68 -8.64 -38.79
N LEU A 32 14.49 -7.42 -39.30
CA LEU A 32 14.00 -6.26 -38.58
C LEU A 32 12.55 -6.48 -38.16
N THR A 33 12.27 -6.57 -36.87
CA THR A 33 10.93 -6.29 -36.34
C THR A 33 10.99 -5.64 -34.97
N SER A 34 10.92 -4.31 -34.98
CA SER A 34 10.32 -3.41 -33.98
C SER A 34 10.26 -3.92 -32.52
N MET A 35 11.36 -3.78 -31.79
CA MET A 35 11.32 -3.74 -30.33
C MET A 35 10.69 -2.43 -29.87
N GLN A 36 9.46 -2.47 -29.35
CA GLN A 36 8.98 -1.36 -28.53
C GLN A 36 9.62 -1.46 -27.14
N PRO A 37 10.33 -0.41 -26.67
CA PRO A 37 10.93 -0.42 -25.35
C PRO A 37 9.83 -0.39 -24.29
N CYS A 38 9.95 -1.25 -23.27
CA CYS A 38 9.16 -1.17 -22.05
C CYS A 38 9.21 0.29 -21.55
N GLN A 39 8.05 0.94 -21.60
CA GLN A 39 7.93 2.35 -21.33
C GLN A 39 8.17 2.57 -19.84
N TRP A 40 9.42 2.89 -19.48
CA TRP A 40 9.78 3.38 -18.15
C TRP A 40 8.94 4.62 -17.89
N ILE A 41 7.90 4.48 -17.07
CA ILE A 41 7.07 5.60 -16.63
C ILE A 41 8.03 6.59 -15.95
N PRO A 42 8.21 7.81 -16.47
CA PRO A 42 9.06 8.79 -15.82
C PRO A 42 8.48 9.09 -14.44
N LYS A 43 9.28 8.89 -13.38
CA LYS A 43 8.98 9.41 -12.03
C LYS A 43 8.99 10.93 -12.13
N ARG A 44 7.87 11.52 -12.57
CA ARG A 44 7.72 12.97 -12.54
C ARG A 44 7.51 13.39 -11.08
N CYS A 45 8.45 14.23 -10.64
CA CYS A 45 8.52 14.94 -9.36
C CYS A 45 9.18 14.18 -8.20
N SER A 46 10.51 14.11 -8.20
CA SER A 46 11.31 14.22 -6.97
C SER A 46 12.75 14.58 -7.34
N SER A 47 13.33 15.54 -6.61
CA SER A 47 14.61 16.16 -6.97
C SER A 47 15.78 15.52 -6.21
N SER A 48 15.52 14.69 -5.19
CA SER A 48 16.59 13.98 -4.46
C SER A 48 16.13 12.70 -3.72
N PRO A 49 17.05 11.75 -3.40
CA PRO A 49 16.80 10.55 -2.61
C PRO A 49 16.28 10.83 -1.19
N GLU A 50 16.63 11.98 -0.59
CA GLU A 50 16.21 12.35 0.77
C GLU A 50 14.71 12.68 0.82
N GLU A 51 14.16 13.31 -0.23
CA GLU A 51 12.72 13.59 -0.34
C GLU A 51 11.89 12.28 -0.28
N HIS A 52 12.43 11.17 -0.80
CA HIS A 52 11.76 9.85 -0.77
C HIS A 52 11.58 9.26 0.64
N THR A 53 12.28 9.76 1.65
CA THR A 53 12.13 9.31 3.04
C THR A 53 10.99 10.01 3.78
N MET A 54 10.48 11.14 3.26
CA MET A 54 9.42 11.93 3.91
C MET A 54 7.99 11.56 3.47
N TYR A 55 7.81 10.74 2.43
CA TYR A 55 6.47 10.46 1.91
C TYR A 55 5.78 9.35 2.69
N ASN A 56 4.61 9.67 3.25
CA ASN A 56 3.65 8.70 3.73
C ASN A 56 3.01 8.00 2.52
N VAL A 57 3.12 6.68 2.45
CA VAL A 57 2.60 5.88 1.32
C VAL A 57 1.29 5.20 1.72
N ALA A 58 0.33 5.15 0.79
CA ALA A 58 -0.83 4.27 0.89
C ALA A 58 -0.85 3.30 -0.28
N PHE A 59 -1.43 2.12 -0.05
CA PHE A 59 -1.63 1.10 -1.07
C PHE A 59 -3.11 0.94 -1.38
N ILE A 60 -3.44 0.78 -2.66
CA ILE A 60 -4.74 0.27 -3.11
C ILE A 60 -4.43 -1.02 -3.85
N ALA A 61 -4.95 -2.14 -3.36
CA ALA A 61 -4.61 -3.47 -3.84
C ALA A 61 -5.87 -4.26 -4.19
N HIS A 62 -6.03 -4.57 -5.48
CA HIS A 62 -7.17 -5.31 -6.01
C HIS A 62 -6.81 -6.78 -6.27
N GLY A 63 -7.71 -7.71 -5.95
CA GLY A 63 -7.53 -9.12 -6.26
C GLY A 63 -6.23 -9.69 -5.69
N TYR A 64 -5.41 -10.25 -6.59
CA TYR A 64 -4.10 -10.83 -6.26
C TYR A 64 -3.11 -9.80 -5.70
N GLY A 65 -3.27 -8.50 -6.01
CA GLY A 65 -2.40 -7.45 -5.49
C GLY A 65 -2.33 -7.40 -3.96
N GLY A 66 -3.38 -7.82 -3.25
CA GLY A 66 -3.32 -7.88 -1.79
C GLY A 66 -2.54 -9.07 -1.23
N LEU A 67 -2.44 -10.18 -1.98
CA LEU A 67 -1.52 -11.26 -1.64
C LEU A 67 -0.08 -10.76 -1.74
N VAL A 68 0.25 -10.10 -2.86
CA VAL A 68 1.57 -9.50 -3.10
C VAL A 68 1.93 -8.48 -2.03
N PHE A 69 0.97 -7.64 -1.63
CA PHE A 69 1.20 -6.68 -0.54
C PHE A 69 1.47 -7.38 0.81
N THR A 70 0.71 -8.41 1.15
CA THR A 70 0.91 -9.13 2.41
C THR A 70 2.28 -9.82 2.44
N ASP A 71 2.72 -10.41 1.33
CA ASP A 71 4.06 -10.98 1.20
C ASP A 71 5.15 -9.90 1.36
N LEU A 72 4.99 -8.73 0.74
CA LEU A 72 5.88 -7.58 0.96
C LEU A 72 5.93 -7.15 2.42
N LEU A 73 4.79 -7.10 3.11
CA LEU A 73 4.71 -6.76 4.53
C LEU A 73 5.46 -7.78 5.40
N VAL A 74 5.42 -9.07 5.06
CA VAL A 74 6.16 -10.10 5.80
C VAL A 74 7.66 -9.98 5.53
N GLN A 75 8.07 -9.84 4.27
CA GLN A 75 9.48 -9.79 3.88
C GLN A 75 10.20 -8.49 4.30
N ARG A 76 9.46 -7.37 4.33
CA ARG A 76 10.00 -6.01 4.57
C ARG A 76 9.26 -5.29 5.70
N LYS A 77 8.89 -6.06 6.74
CA LYS A 77 8.09 -5.63 7.89
C LYS A 77 8.33 -4.20 8.36
N TRP A 78 9.55 -3.90 8.81
CA TRP A 78 9.86 -2.59 9.38
C TRP A 78 9.77 -1.46 8.37
N GLU A 79 10.23 -1.69 7.13
CA GLU A 79 10.19 -0.68 6.08
C GLU A 79 8.75 -0.32 5.70
N VAL A 80 7.89 -1.34 5.58
CA VAL A 80 6.47 -1.17 5.27
C VAL A 80 5.77 -0.48 6.44
N MET A 81 5.93 -0.97 7.67
CA MET A 81 5.25 -0.41 8.84
C MET A 81 5.64 1.05 9.14
N ASN A 82 6.87 1.45 8.80
CA ASN A 82 7.35 2.83 9.01
C ASN A 82 6.84 3.81 7.95
N LYS A 83 6.69 3.37 6.70
CA LYS A 83 6.34 4.25 5.56
C LYS A 83 4.86 4.21 5.20
N VAL A 84 4.24 3.04 5.31
CA VAL A 84 2.85 2.82 4.88
C VAL A 84 1.91 3.24 6.00
N TYR A 85 1.03 4.18 5.69
CA TYR A 85 0.05 4.66 6.68
C TYR A 85 -1.30 3.97 6.57
N SER A 86 -1.64 3.41 5.41
CA SER A 86 -2.93 2.75 5.20
C SER A 86 -2.92 1.90 3.93
N VAL A 87 -3.74 0.85 3.92
CA VAL A 87 -3.91 -0.08 2.80
C VAL A 87 -5.39 -0.30 2.57
N ALA A 88 -5.84 -0.09 1.33
CA ALA A 88 -7.20 -0.40 0.91
C ALA A 88 -7.18 -1.64 0.02
N PHE A 89 -7.78 -2.73 0.48
CA PHE A 89 -8.00 -3.93 -0.31
C PHE A 89 -9.34 -3.85 -1.03
N ILE A 90 -9.38 -4.34 -2.27
CA ILE A 90 -10.61 -4.47 -3.04
C ILE A 90 -10.66 -5.91 -3.55
N ASP A 91 -11.69 -6.65 -3.14
CA ASP A 91 -11.92 -8.05 -3.51
C ASP A 91 -10.64 -8.90 -3.49
N SER A 92 -9.88 -8.78 -2.40
CA SER A 92 -8.53 -9.29 -2.35
C SER A 92 -8.46 -10.75 -1.93
N MET A 93 -7.52 -11.48 -2.52
CA MET A 93 -7.25 -12.89 -2.23
C MET A 93 -6.26 -13.11 -1.07
N HIS A 94 -5.90 -12.04 -0.33
CA HIS A 94 -5.04 -12.18 0.83
C HIS A 94 -5.72 -13.01 1.93
N ASN A 95 -4.91 -13.74 2.68
CA ASN A 95 -5.32 -14.51 3.84
C ASN A 95 -4.27 -14.29 4.93
N ILE A 96 -4.66 -13.49 5.92
CA ILE A 96 -3.77 -13.02 6.97
C ILE A 96 -3.23 -14.21 7.78
N GLN A 97 -4.09 -15.15 8.17
CA GLN A 97 -3.67 -16.28 9.00
C GLN A 97 -2.63 -17.16 8.32
N HIS A 98 -2.79 -17.39 7.01
CA HIS A 98 -1.86 -18.23 6.26
C HIS A 98 -0.57 -17.48 5.88
N GLN A 99 -0.63 -16.17 5.61
CA GLN A 99 0.50 -15.41 5.06
C GLN A 99 1.39 -14.78 6.12
N THR A 100 0.81 -14.26 7.21
CA THR A 100 1.59 -13.54 8.22
C THR A 100 2.21 -14.47 9.27
N GLY A 101 1.91 -15.76 9.19
CA GLY A 101 2.11 -16.69 10.30
C GLY A 101 1.42 -16.21 11.58
N SER A 102 1.87 -16.72 12.71
CA SER A 102 1.42 -16.31 14.05
C SER A 102 2.13 -15.04 14.57
N ASP A 103 2.68 -14.18 13.71
CA ASP A 103 3.32 -12.92 14.13
C ASP A 103 2.27 -11.91 14.62
N PRO A 104 2.18 -11.65 15.94
CA PRO A 104 1.10 -10.82 16.49
C PRO A 104 1.21 -9.36 16.04
N GLN A 105 2.44 -8.88 15.79
CA GLN A 105 2.67 -7.48 15.43
C GLN A 105 2.22 -7.19 13.99
N ILE A 106 2.39 -8.15 13.07
CA ILE A 106 1.86 -8.01 11.71
C ILE A 106 0.33 -8.06 11.74
N GLN A 107 -0.26 -8.97 12.51
CA GLN A 107 -1.70 -9.09 12.64
C GLN A 107 -2.35 -7.83 13.22
N GLU A 108 -1.79 -7.27 14.30
CA GLU A 108 -2.24 -6.01 14.89
C GLU A 108 -2.08 -4.85 13.90
N TRP A 109 -0.98 -4.80 13.17
CA TRP A 109 -0.75 -3.76 12.18
C TRP A 109 -1.78 -3.80 11.06
N ILE A 110 -2.12 -4.98 10.54
CA ILE A 110 -3.14 -5.15 9.51
C ILE A 110 -4.51 -4.71 10.03
N LEU A 111 -4.89 -5.12 11.25
CA LEU A 111 -6.15 -4.71 11.86
C LEU A 111 -6.31 -3.19 11.94
N LYS A 112 -5.19 -2.49 12.16
CA LYS A 112 -5.18 -1.03 12.35
C LYS A 112 -5.05 -0.24 11.05
N HIS A 113 -4.31 -0.74 10.07
CA HIS A 113 -3.93 0.05 8.87
C HIS A 113 -4.60 -0.43 7.59
N CYS A 114 -5.19 -1.62 7.58
CA CYS A 114 -5.87 -2.17 6.41
C CYS A 114 -7.39 -2.01 6.51
N HIS A 115 -8.03 -1.89 5.35
CA HIS A 115 -9.47 -1.91 5.22
C HIS A 115 -9.85 -2.58 3.89
N GLU A 116 -10.83 -3.48 3.91
CA GLU A 116 -11.20 -4.25 2.73
C GLU A 116 -12.62 -3.95 2.26
N TRP A 117 -12.77 -3.66 0.97
CA TRP A 117 -14.04 -3.63 0.26
C TRP A 117 -14.23 -4.94 -0.51
N VAL A 118 -15.27 -5.68 -0.20
CA VAL A 118 -15.63 -6.94 -0.89
C VAL A 118 -16.92 -6.79 -1.68
N SER A 119 -16.98 -7.47 -2.82
CA SER A 119 -18.20 -7.63 -3.60
C SER A 119 -19.27 -8.29 -2.73
N ASN A 120 -20.36 -7.55 -2.50
CA ASN A 120 -21.44 -7.94 -1.61
C ASN A 120 -22.72 -7.18 -1.97
N SER A 121 -23.88 -7.82 -1.75
CA SER A 121 -25.20 -7.21 -1.98
C SER A 121 -25.57 -6.11 -0.99
N LYS A 122 -24.87 -6.03 0.14
CA LYS A 122 -25.08 -4.95 1.11
C LYS A 122 -24.74 -3.59 0.49
N PRO A 123 -25.35 -2.50 0.97
CA PRO A 123 -24.97 -1.14 0.58
C PRO A 123 -23.47 -0.87 0.82
N LEU A 124 -22.89 0.02 0.01
CA LEU A 124 -21.50 0.47 0.13
C LEU A 124 -21.14 0.85 1.58
N ASP A 125 -19.94 0.48 2.01
CA ASP A 125 -19.36 0.73 3.34
C ASP A 125 -20.08 0.02 4.51
N LYS A 126 -21.06 -0.85 4.24
CA LYS A 126 -21.67 -1.66 5.30
C LYS A 126 -20.80 -2.83 5.67
N ALA A 127 -20.61 -3.02 6.98
CA ALA A 127 -19.81 -4.11 7.53
C ALA A 127 -20.28 -5.47 7.00
N VAL A 128 -19.31 -6.23 6.52
CA VAL A 128 -19.47 -7.62 6.11
C VAL A 128 -18.77 -8.46 7.18
N GLY A 129 -19.53 -9.31 7.87
CA GLY A 129 -18.94 -10.27 8.79
C GLY A 129 -18.07 -11.23 8.00
N SER A 130 -16.79 -11.35 8.36
CA SER A 130 -15.87 -12.30 7.73
C SER A 130 -15.40 -13.31 8.77
N LEU A 131 -15.80 -14.56 8.60
CA LEU A 131 -15.32 -15.69 9.41
C LEU A 131 -13.86 -16.05 9.08
N MET A 132 -13.41 -15.75 7.85
CA MET A 132 -12.12 -16.19 7.30
C MET A 132 -11.03 -15.10 7.42
N LYS A 133 -11.40 -13.82 7.51
CA LYS A 133 -10.46 -12.68 7.58
C LYS A 133 -10.63 -11.93 8.90
N VAL A 134 -10.35 -12.63 9.99
CA VAL A 134 -10.60 -12.16 11.37
C VAL A 134 -9.86 -10.86 11.73
N ASN A 135 -8.86 -10.46 10.94
CA ASN A 135 -7.95 -9.36 11.29
C ASN A 135 -7.97 -8.17 10.31
N CYS A 136 -8.84 -8.13 9.29
CA CYS A 136 -9.00 -6.94 8.44
C CYS A 136 -10.46 -6.47 8.47
N PRO A 137 -10.74 -5.23 8.90
CA PRO A 137 -12.07 -4.64 8.81
C PRO A 137 -12.59 -4.75 7.37
N THR A 138 -13.74 -5.39 7.20
CA THR A 138 -14.31 -5.72 5.89
C THR A 138 -15.67 -5.06 5.73
N VAL A 139 -15.86 -4.37 4.61
CA VAL A 139 -17.10 -3.69 4.23
C VAL A 139 -17.51 -4.04 2.81
N SER A 140 -18.76 -3.78 2.47
CA SER A 140 -19.28 -4.00 1.12
C SER A 140 -18.75 -2.95 0.14
N ALA A 141 -18.39 -3.38 -1.06
CA ALA A 141 -18.13 -2.54 -2.22
C ALA A 141 -19.41 -1.96 -2.87
N GLY A 142 -20.59 -2.38 -2.42
CA GLY A 142 -21.88 -1.91 -2.94
C GLY A 142 -22.32 -2.57 -4.25
N THR A 143 -21.69 -3.68 -4.63
CA THR A 143 -22.01 -4.47 -5.81
C THR A 143 -21.59 -5.91 -5.60
N GLU A 144 -22.31 -6.87 -6.20
CA GLU A 144 -21.91 -8.28 -6.22
C GLU A 144 -21.00 -8.61 -7.42
N LYS A 145 -20.86 -7.68 -8.36
CA LYS A 145 -20.07 -7.87 -9.57
C LYS A 145 -18.61 -7.53 -9.30
N TYR A 146 -17.79 -8.57 -9.13
CA TYR A 146 -16.33 -8.49 -8.93
C TYR A 146 -15.64 -7.45 -9.83
N GLY A 147 -15.84 -7.52 -11.14
CA GLY A 147 -15.19 -6.59 -12.08
C GLY A 147 -15.62 -5.13 -11.96
N LEU A 148 -16.74 -4.84 -11.31
CA LEU A 148 -17.22 -3.48 -11.07
C LEU A 148 -16.85 -2.95 -9.69
N ALA A 149 -16.47 -3.81 -8.75
CA ALA A 149 -16.19 -3.40 -7.36
C ALA A 149 -15.17 -2.26 -7.26
N PRO A 150 -14.03 -2.25 -7.97
CA PRO A 150 -13.08 -1.13 -7.91
C PRO A 150 -13.71 0.20 -8.31
N SER A 151 -14.59 0.20 -9.30
CA SER A 151 -15.26 1.43 -9.76
C SER A 151 -16.31 1.93 -8.77
N TYR A 152 -17.06 1.02 -8.14
CA TYR A 152 -18.13 1.35 -7.20
C TYR A 152 -17.58 1.90 -5.87
N CYS A 153 -16.52 1.29 -5.33
CA CYS A 153 -15.96 1.68 -4.04
C CYS A 153 -14.86 2.75 -4.14
N MET A 154 -14.45 3.16 -5.34
CA MET A 154 -13.31 4.07 -5.54
C MET A 154 -13.41 5.34 -4.68
N HIS A 155 -14.58 5.99 -4.68
CA HIS A 155 -14.78 7.21 -3.92
C HIS A 155 -14.69 6.97 -2.40
N ALA A 156 -15.23 5.85 -1.93
CA ALA A 156 -15.16 5.44 -0.52
C ALA A 156 -13.71 5.14 -0.10
N VAL A 157 -12.95 4.43 -0.94
CA VAL A 157 -11.52 4.15 -0.73
C VAL A 157 -10.72 5.44 -0.58
N PHE A 158 -10.85 6.39 -1.51
CA PHE A 158 -10.14 7.66 -1.41
C PHE A 158 -10.58 8.49 -0.19
N LYS A 159 -11.87 8.47 0.14
CA LYS A 159 -12.41 9.12 1.34
C LYS A 159 -11.79 8.52 2.61
N TYR A 160 -11.68 7.20 2.69
CA TYR A 160 -11.03 6.49 3.78
C TYR A 160 -9.55 6.89 3.88
N LEU A 161 -8.77 6.75 2.81
CA LEU A 161 -7.34 7.07 2.80
C LEU A 161 -7.06 8.52 3.20
N LYS A 162 -7.89 9.46 2.76
CA LYS A 162 -7.79 10.88 3.14
C LYS A 162 -8.08 11.10 4.61
N SER A 163 -9.07 10.39 5.15
CA SER A 163 -9.45 10.48 6.57
C SER A 163 -8.36 9.90 7.47
N THR A 164 -7.78 8.75 7.09
CA THR A 164 -6.67 8.12 7.81
C THR A 164 -5.42 8.99 7.79
N LEU A 165 -5.10 9.61 6.65
CA LEU A 165 -3.96 10.53 6.55
C LEU A 165 -4.14 11.74 7.50
N LYS A 166 -5.34 12.35 7.52
CA LYS A 166 -5.66 13.45 8.44
C LYS A 166 -5.46 13.03 9.89
N ALA A 167 -6.02 11.88 10.30
CA ALA A 167 -5.89 11.36 11.66
C ALA A 167 -4.41 11.10 12.05
N LYS A 168 -3.60 10.58 11.12
CA LYS A 168 -2.16 10.41 11.34
C LYS A 168 -1.45 11.74 11.55
N THR A 169 -1.73 12.75 10.71
CA THR A 169 -1.12 14.09 10.87
C THR A 169 -1.51 14.75 12.19
N THR A 170 -2.79 14.71 12.58
CA THR A 170 -3.25 15.26 13.87
C THR A 170 -2.57 14.57 15.05
N THR A 171 -2.41 13.24 15.00
CA THR A 171 -1.69 12.48 16.04
C THR A 171 -0.22 12.86 16.14
N ALA A 172 0.44 13.15 15.01
CA ALA A 172 1.82 13.61 15.00
C ALA A 172 1.97 15.02 15.61
N PHE A 173 1.01 15.92 15.34
CA PHE A 173 0.98 17.25 15.94
C PHE A 173 0.76 17.23 17.45
N THR A 174 -0.13 16.36 17.97
CA THR A 174 -0.38 16.27 19.42
C THR A 174 0.76 15.62 20.20
N ARG A 175 1.58 14.78 19.56
CA ARG A 175 2.77 14.17 20.18
C ARG A 175 4.02 15.06 20.16
N SER A 176 3.94 16.24 19.53
CA SER A 176 5.01 17.23 19.61
C SER A 176 4.99 17.85 21.00
N PRO A 177 6.09 17.84 21.78
CA PRO A 177 6.08 18.39 23.13
C PRO A 177 5.75 19.88 23.06
N ILE A 178 4.68 20.28 23.75
CA ILE A 178 4.38 21.69 24.00
C ILE A 178 5.58 22.24 24.79
N ALA A 179 6.43 23.01 24.13
CA ALA A 179 7.54 23.70 24.78
C ALA A 179 6.97 24.80 25.70
N THR A 180 6.69 24.45 26.96
CA THR A 180 6.38 25.44 27.99
C THR A 180 7.66 26.16 28.39
N ARG A 181 7.84 27.38 27.88
CA ARG A 181 8.86 28.32 28.40
C ARG A 181 8.44 28.74 29.81
N SER A 182 8.87 28.02 30.85
CA SER A 182 8.91 28.58 32.20
C SER A 182 10.21 29.37 32.36
N SER A 183 10.10 30.70 32.33
CA SER A 183 11.21 31.59 32.65
C SER A 183 11.47 31.56 34.15
N THR A 184 12.53 30.90 34.58
CA THR A 184 13.07 31.05 35.94
C THR A 184 13.82 32.37 36.04
N SER A 185 13.15 33.37 36.63
CA SER A 185 13.81 34.59 37.10
C SER A 185 14.71 34.23 38.29
N LYS A 186 16.02 34.15 38.06
CA LYS A 186 17.03 34.18 39.11
C LYS A 186 16.97 35.55 39.79
N LYS A 187 16.35 35.63 40.97
CA LYS A 187 16.53 36.76 41.88
C LYS A 187 17.96 36.69 42.41
N ARG A 188 18.82 37.59 41.93
CA ARG A 188 20.17 37.79 42.48
C ARG A 188 20.04 38.45 43.83
N ASP A 189 20.69 37.86 44.83
CA ASP A 189 21.00 38.49 46.09
C ASP A 189 21.76 39.79 45.87
N ASN A 190 21.44 40.81 46.66
CA ASN A 190 22.32 41.93 46.90
C ASN A 190 22.09 42.47 48.32
N LYS A 191 23.09 42.17 49.16
CA LYS A 191 23.67 42.94 50.27
C LYS A 191 22.79 43.38 51.44
#